data_AF-A0A090QMJ2-F1
#
_entry.id   AF-A0A090QMJ2-F1
#
_cell.length_a   1.000
_cell.length_b   1.000
_cell.length_c   1.000
_cell.angle_alpha   90.00
_cell.angle_beta   90.00
_cell.angle_gamma   90.00
#
_symmetry.space_group_name_H-M   'P 1'
#
loop_
_entity.id
_entity.type
_entity.pdbx_description
1 polymer ?
#
loop_
_entity_poly.entity_id
_entity_poly.type
_entity_poly.pdbx_seq_one_letter_code
_entity_poly.pdbx_strand_id
1 'polypeptide(L)'
;MKLYQHHATQKLPITLDQAWEFLTDANNLKLLTPPELQMKVLYGTDRGMYPGQLIEYSVKPLPFYRTNWVTHITQVEHKNFC
;
A
#
# COMPACT_ATOMS: atom_id res chain seq x y z
N MET A 1 9.87 14.61 21.53
CA MET A 1 9.38 13.57 20.60
C MET A 1 10.46 13.36 19.55
N LYS A 2 10.89 12.12 19.28
CA LYS A 2 11.89 11.86 18.23
C LYS A 2 11.14 11.63 16.92
N LEU A 3 11.53 12.36 15.88
CA LEU A 3 11.01 12.18 14.52
C LEU A 3 11.92 11.18 13.79
N TYR A 4 11.32 10.20 13.14
CA TYR A 4 12.04 9.22 12.33
C TYR A 4 11.59 9.36 10.88
N GLN A 5 12.54 9.31 9.95
CA GLN A 5 12.27 9.37 8.52
C GLN A 5 13.11 8.29 7.82
N HIS A 6 12.47 7.54 6.94
CA HIS A 6 13.10 6.50 6.14
C HIS A 6 12.99 6.89 4.66
N HIS A 7 14.11 6.85 3.95
CA HIS A 7 14.18 7.09 2.51
C HIS A 7 14.80 5.89 1.82
N ALA A 8 14.18 5.44 0.74
CA ALA A 8 14.72 4.39 -0.10
C ALA A 8 14.41 4.69 -1.58
N THR A 9 15.36 4.36 -2.45
CA THR A 9 15.20 4.46 -3.91
C THR A 9 15.40 3.07 -4.51
N GLN A 10 14.51 2.68 -5.41
CA GLN A 10 14.57 1.39 -6.11
C GLN A 10 14.61 1.63 -7.62
N LYS A 11 15.42 0.86 -8.34
CA LYS A 11 15.46 0.85 -9.81
C LYS A 11 14.80 -0.42 -10.30
N LEU A 12 13.68 -0.27 -11.01
CA LEU A 12 12.90 -1.38 -11.55
C LEU A 12 13.03 -1.41 -13.08
N PRO A 13 13.11 -2.58 -13.72
CA PRO A 13 13.17 -2.71 -15.18
C PRO A 13 11.77 -2.58 -15.81
N ILE A 14 11.00 -1.56 -15.41
CA ILE A 14 9.63 -1.29 -15.87
C ILE A 14 9.45 0.21 -16.11
N THR A 15 8.41 0.59 -16.87
CA THR A 15 8.07 1.99 -17.08
C THR A 15 7.40 2.61 -15.84
N LEU A 16 7.44 3.94 -15.74
CA LEU A 16 6.75 4.67 -14.67
C LEU A 16 5.23 4.44 -14.70
N ASP A 17 4.64 4.30 -15.89
CA ASP A 17 3.21 3.98 -16.03
C ASP A 17 2.87 2.60 -15.47
N GLN A 18 3.70 1.58 -15.74
CA GLN A 18 3.52 0.24 -15.19
C GLN A 18 3.67 0.24 -13.68
N ALA A 19 4.66 0.96 -13.15
CA ALA A 19 4.83 1.12 -11.71
C ALA A 19 3.62 1.85 -11.08
N TRP A 20 3.12 2.91 -11.72
CA TRP A 20 1.98 3.67 -11.25
C TRP A 20 0.70 2.82 -11.20
N GLU A 21 0.39 2.11 -12.28
CA GLU A 21 -0.78 1.22 -12.33
C GLU A 21 -0.71 0.13 -11.25
N PHE A 22 0.48 -0.44 -11.03
CA PHE A 22 0.68 -1.43 -9.98
C PHE A 22 0.51 -0.84 -8.57
N LEU A 23 1.14 0.31 -8.29
CA LEU A 23 1.16 0.92 -6.95
C LEU A 23 -0.17 1.58 -6.56
N THR A 24 -0.96 2.02 -7.55
CA THR A 24 -2.27 2.64 -7.30
C THR A 24 -3.42 1.64 -7.14
N ASP A 25 -3.17 0.34 -7.36
CA ASP A 25 -4.08 -0.73 -6.97
C ASP A 25 -3.73 -1.25 -5.57
N ALA A 26 -4.59 -0.91 -4.62
CA ALA A 26 -4.50 -1.35 -3.23
C ALA A 26 -4.45 -2.88 -3.06
N ASN A 27 -5.00 -3.65 -4.02
CA ASN A 27 -4.94 -5.11 -3.98
C ASN A 27 -3.51 -5.65 -4.19
N ASN A 28 -2.63 -4.88 -4.83
CA ASN A 28 -1.25 -5.29 -5.09
C ASN A 28 -0.35 -5.18 -3.85
N LEU A 29 -0.77 -4.45 -2.80
CA LEU A 29 0.01 -4.35 -1.57
C LEU A 29 0.25 -5.72 -0.91
N LYS A 30 -0.68 -6.67 -1.08
CA LYS A 30 -0.50 -8.05 -0.60
C LYS A 30 0.63 -8.79 -1.32
N LEU A 31 0.96 -8.41 -2.56
CA LEU A 31 2.04 -9.01 -3.35
C LEU A 31 3.41 -8.51 -2.90
N LEU A 32 3.46 -7.27 -2.42
CA LEU A 32 4.66 -6.65 -1.84
C LEU A 32 4.90 -7.09 -0.39
N THR A 33 3.90 -7.71 0.23
CA THR A 33 3.94 -8.12 1.63
C THR A 33 4.31 -9.59 1.72
N PRO A 34 5.23 -9.98 2.62
CA PRO A 34 5.59 -11.38 2.81
C PRO A 34 4.36 -12.29 3.07
N PRO A 35 4.25 -13.45 2.39
CA PRO A 35 3.05 -14.29 2.44
C PRO A 35 2.72 -14.82 3.84
N GLU A 36 3.73 -14.97 4.70
CA GLU A 36 3.57 -15.38 6.09
C GLU A 36 2.72 -14.40 6.93
N LEU A 37 2.66 -13.12 6.52
CA LEU A 37 1.83 -12.10 7.18
C LEU A 37 0.35 -12.27 6.87
N GLN A 38 -0.03 -13.15 5.93
CA GLN A 38 -1.41 -13.48 5.58
C GLN A 38 -2.28 -12.23 5.39
N MET A 39 -1.75 -11.25 4.67
CA MET A 39 -2.42 -9.99 4.42
C MET A 39 -3.71 -10.22 3.62
N LYS A 40 -4.81 -9.66 4.10
CA LYS A 40 -6.12 -9.70 3.42
C LYS A 40 -6.68 -8.29 3.32
N VAL A 41 -7.13 -7.94 2.14
CA VAL A 41 -7.91 -6.71 1.91
C VAL A 41 -9.32 -6.94 2.45
N LEU A 42 -9.81 -6.04 3.30
CA LEU A 42 -11.15 -6.12 3.89
C LEU A 42 -12.13 -5.13 3.22
N TYR A 43 -11.68 -3.90 2.96
CA TYR A 43 -12.53 -2.84 2.45
C TYR A 43 -11.72 -1.80 1.66
N GLY A 44 -12.40 -1.08 0.77
CA GLY A 44 -11.89 0.18 0.22
C GLY A 44 -11.08 0.02 -1.07
N THR A 45 -11.22 -1.10 -1.78
CA THR A 45 -10.49 -1.36 -3.05
C THR A 45 -11.41 -1.47 -4.26
N ASP A 46 -12.66 -1.04 -4.12
CA ASP A 46 -13.69 -1.11 -5.19
C ASP A 46 -13.41 -0.16 -6.37
N ARG A 47 -12.58 0.87 -6.14
CA ARG A 47 -12.16 1.85 -7.13
C ARG A 47 -10.68 2.19 -6.96
N GLY A 48 -10.06 2.68 -8.04
CA GLY A 48 -8.66 3.14 -8.02
C GLY A 48 -8.40 4.23 -6.97
N MET A 49 -7.14 4.41 -6.58
CA MET A 49 -6.78 5.29 -5.47
C MET A 49 -7.23 6.75 -5.63
N TYR A 50 -7.76 7.34 -4.55
CA TYR A 50 -8.20 8.74 -4.52
C TYR A 50 -8.01 9.39 -3.13
N PRO A 51 -7.88 10.73 -3.04
CA PRO A 51 -7.78 11.43 -1.76
C PRO A 51 -9.05 11.26 -0.91
N GLY A 52 -8.88 10.99 0.39
CA GLY A 52 -9.97 10.70 1.33
C GLY A 52 -10.35 9.22 1.40
N GLN A 53 -9.72 8.34 0.63
CA GLN A 53 -10.00 6.92 0.65
C GLN A 53 -9.49 6.26 1.94
N LEU A 54 -10.34 5.43 2.54
CA LEU A 54 -9.96 4.53 3.62
C LEU A 54 -9.86 3.10 3.07
N ILE A 55 -8.73 2.46 3.31
CA ILE A 55 -8.49 1.07 2.93
C ILE A 55 -8.18 0.28 4.18
N GLU A 56 -8.90 -0.80 4.41
CA GLU A 56 -8.70 -1.67 5.58
C GLU A 56 -8.09 -3.00 5.16
N TYR A 57 -7.07 -3.41 5.90
CA TYR A 57 -6.38 -4.68 5.75
C TYR A 57 -6.35 -5.44 7.06
N SER A 58 -6.37 -6.76 6.98
CA SER A 58 -6.04 -7.65 8.10
C SER A 58 -4.67 -8.25 7.88
N VAL A 59 -3.79 -8.16 8.87
CA VAL A 59 -2.42 -8.72 8.84
C VAL A 59 -2.13 -9.54 10.08
N LYS A 60 -1.28 -10.56 9.94
CA LYS A 60 -0.89 -11.50 10.99
C LYS A 60 0.64 -11.42 11.21
N PRO A 61 1.14 -10.43 11.97
CA PRO A 61 2.58 -10.25 12.16
C PRO A 61 3.21 -11.32 13.06
N LEU A 62 2.45 -11.99 13.92
CA LEU A 62 2.94 -13.03 14.83
C LEU A 62 2.04 -14.26 14.80
N PRO A 63 2.57 -15.45 15.15
CA PRO A 63 1.73 -16.63 15.41
C PRO A 63 0.64 -16.27 16.44
N PHE A 64 -0.62 -16.57 16.10
CA PHE A 64 -1.82 -16.31 16.92
C PHE A 64 -2.24 -14.85 17.12
N TYR A 65 -1.54 -13.86 16.57
CA TYR A 65 -1.96 -12.45 16.64
C TYR A 65 -2.32 -11.92 15.26
N ARG A 66 -3.57 -11.43 15.13
CA ARG A 66 -4.09 -10.77 13.93
C ARG A 66 -4.51 -9.36 14.30
N THR A 67 -4.13 -8.39 13.48
CA THR A 67 -4.47 -6.98 13.66
C THR A 67 -5.05 -6.40 12.38
N ASN A 68 -5.91 -5.40 12.52
CA ASN A 68 -6.37 -4.60 11.41
C ASN A 68 -5.45 -3.40 11.23
N TRP A 69 -5.25 -3.01 9.99
CA TRP A 69 -4.51 -1.83 9.58
C TRP A 69 -5.40 -1.03 8.63
N VAL A 70 -5.72 0.21 9.03
CA VAL A 70 -6.43 1.17 8.19
C VAL A 70 -5.44 2.18 7.62
N THR A 71 -5.49 2.38 6.30
CA THR A 71 -4.74 3.41 5.59
C THR A 71 -5.71 4.50 5.13
N HIS A 72 -5.34 5.76 5.37
CA HIS A 72 -6.03 6.92 4.81
C HIS A 72 -5.17 7.56 3.73
N ILE A 73 -5.69 7.60 2.50
CA ILE A 73 -5.03 8.23 1.37
C ILE A 73 -5.26 9.74 1.45
N THR A 74 -4.22 10.52 1.74
CA THR A 74 -4.34 11.97 1.91
C THR A 74 -4.20 12.72 0.58
N GLN A 75 -3.33 12.26 -0.32
CA GLN A 75 -3.01 12.91 -1.57
C GLN A 75 -2.75 11.86 -2.67
N VAL A 76 -3.22 12.15 -3.88
CA VAL A 76 -2.94 11.38 -5.09
C VAL A 76 -2.77 12.38 -6.22
N GLU A 77 -1.60 12.41 -6.84
CA GLU A 77 -1.31 13.23 -8.02
C GLU A 77 -1.08 12.34 -9.22
N HIS A 78 -2.03 12.34 -10.15
CA HIS A 78 -2.02 11.40 -11.27
C HIS A 78 -0.78 11.58 -12.15
N LYS A 79 0.08 10.57 -12.20
CA LYS A 79 1.29 10.51 -13.06
C LYS A 79 2.22 11.72 -12.92
N ASN A 80 2.24 12.36 -11.74
CA ASN A 80 3.19 13.42 -11.48
C ASN A 80 4.50 12.81 -10.94
N PHE A 81 5.44 12.55 -11.84
CA PHE A 81 6.77 12.02 -11.52
C PHE A 81 7.77 13.19 -11.46
N CYS A 82 7.59 14.10 -10.51
CA CYS A 82 8.54 15.20 -10.27
C CYS A 82 9.81 14.69 -9.58
#